data_AF-A0A2U3NSD3-F1
#
_entry.id   AF-A0A2U3NSD3-F1
#
_cell.length_a   1.000
_cell.length_b   1.000
_cell.length_c   1.000
_cell.angle_alpha   90.00
_cell.angle_beta   90.00
_cell.angle_gamma   90.00
#
_symmetry.space_group_name_H-M   'P 1'
#
loop_
_entity.id
_entity.type
_entity.pdbx_description
1 polymer ?
#
loop_
_entity_poly.entity_id
_entity_poly.type
_entity_poly.pdbx_seq_one_letter_code
_entity_poly.pdbx_strand_id
1 'polypeptide(L)' 'MLGIVVIVALAVLAIPIKARCGAPGLSCASALDAHGYVHYYYEVEPLGVFLAEVATGSNIKVFYTSGEDLEKAS' A
#
# COMPACT_ATOMS: atom_id res chain seq x y z
N MET A 1 26.23 -19.55 4.85
CA MET A 1 25.91 -18.49 3.86
C MET A 1 24.45 -18.49 3.45
N LEU A 2 23.87 -19.61 3.02
CA LEU A 2 22.46 -19.66 2.56
C LEU A 2 21.46 -19.07 3.56
N GLY A 3 21.59 -19.38 4.86
CA GLY A 3 20.72 -18.82 5.89
C GLY A 3 20.76 -17.29 5.98
N ILE A 4 21.94 -16.67 5.83
CA ILE A 4 22.09 -15.21 5.85
C ILE A 4 21.39 -14.60 4.63
N VAL A 5 21.54 -15.21 3.45
CA VAL A 5 20.89 -14.75 2.22
C VAL A 5 19.38 -14.78 2.37
N VAL A 6 18.82 -15.87 2.92
CA VAL A 6 17.38 -16.00 3.15
C VAL A 6 16.89 -14.93 4.14
N ILE A 7 17.60 -14.72 5.25
CA ILE A 7 17.23 -13.71 6.25
C ILE A 7 17.24 -12.31 5.65
N VAL A 8 18.26 -11.96 4.86
CA VAL A 8 18.34 -10.66 4.19
C VAL A 8 17.20 -10.48 3.20
N ALA A 9 16.88 -11.51 2.40
CA ALA A 9 15.76 -11.45 1.46
C ALA A 9 14.42 -11.22 2.18
N LEU A 10 14.17 -11.93 3.28
CA LEU A 10 12.96 -11.74 4.09
C LEU A 10 12.90 -10.34 4.70
N ALA A 11 14.03 -9.81 5.18
CA ALA A 11 14.10 -8.46 5.73
C ALA A 11 13.75 -7.39 4.67
N VAL A 12 14.23 -7.57 3.43
CA VAL A 12 13.89 -6.69 2.30
C VAL A 12 12.41 -6.78 1.95
N LEU A 13 11.84 -8.00 1.90
CA LEU A 13 10.41 -8.19 1.60
C LEU A 13 9.49 -7.64 2.71
N ALA A 14 10.00 -7.51 3.93
CA ALA A 14 9.28 -6.94 5.07
C ALA A 14 9.32 -5.40 5.11
N ILE A 15 10.09 -4.73 4.24
CA ILE A 15 10.18 -3.26 4.20
C ILE A 15 8.77 -2.68 4.00
N PRO A 16 8.35 -1.71 4.82
CA PRO A 16 7.03 -1.09 4.69
C PRO A 16 6.98 -0.19 3.46
N ILE A 17 5.97 -0.41 2.61
CA ILE A 17 5.64 0.42 1.45
C ILE A 17 4.25 1.01 1.67
N LYS A 18 4.10 2.31 1.42
CA LYS A 18 2.79 2.97 1.46
C LYS A 18 2.15 2.87 0.06
N ALA A 19 1.14 2.03 -0.08
CA ALA A 19 0.33 1.92 -1.27
C ALA A 19 -0.93 2.77 -1.13
N ARG A 20 -1.17 3.63 -2.12
CA ARG A 20 -2.40 4.43 -2.18
C ARG A 20 -3.45 3.62 -2.92
N CYS A 21 -4.67 3.61 -2.40
CA CYS A 21 -5.80 2.90 -3.00
C CYS A 21 -5.71 1.38 -3.02
N GLY A 22 -5.09 0.80 -1.98
CA GLY A 22 -4.92 -0.65 -1.84
C GLY A 22 -3.79 -1.14 -2.74
N ALA A 23 -4.05 -1.25 -4.05
CA ALA A 23 -3.08 -1.77 -5.01
C ALA A 23 -2.65 -0.74 -6.06
N PRO A 24 -1.41 -0.83 -6.59
CA PRO A 24 -0.91 0.07 -7.63
C PRO A 24 -1.73 -0.05 -8.93
N GLY A 25 -2.16 1.09 -9.45
CA GLY A 25 -3.01 1.17 -10.64
C GLY A 25 -4.50 1.20 -10.35
N LEU A 26 -4.92 1.00 -9.10
CA LEU A 26 -6.28 1.27 -8.66
C LEU A 26 -6.44 2.76 -8.35
N SER A 27 -7.55 3.33 -8.78
CA SER A 27 -7.99 4.68 -8.40
C SER A 27 -9.13 4.57 -7.39
N CYS A 28 -8.96 5.20 -6.23
CA CYS A 28 -10.06 5.40 -5.30
C CYS A 28 -10.99 6.47 -5.88
N ALA A 29 -12.27 6.15 -6.07
CA ALA A 29 -13.29 7.16 -6.28
C ALA A 29 -13.73 7.71 -4.91
N SER A 30 -13.05 8.75 -4.41
CA SER A 30 -13.54 9.53 -3.28
C SER A 30 -14.29 10.76 -3.79
N ALA A 31 -15.48 11.00 -3.27
CA ALA A 31 -16.13 12.30 -3.41
C ALA A 31 -15.38 13.37 -2.59
N LEU A 32 -15.56 14.65 -2.95
CA LEU A 32 -15.16 15.75 -2.08
C LEU A 32 -16.01 15.75 -0.82
N ASP A 33 -15.39 15.98 0.33
CA ASP A 33 -16.14 16.27 1.55
C ASP A 33 -16.71 17.69 1.56
N ALA A 34 -17.52 18.00 2.58
CA ALA A 34 -18.17 19.30 2.75
C ALA A 34 -17.16 20.47 2.94
N HIS A 35 -15.90 20.17 3.22
CA HIS A 35 -14.82 21.13 3.41
C HIS A 35 -13.88 21.22 2.19
N GLY A 36 -14.16 20.46 1.11
CA GLY A 36 -13.39 20.47 -0.13
C GLY A 36 -12.16 19.55 -0.13
N TYR A 37 -12.08 18.56 0.75
CA TYR A 37 -10.99 17.58 0.76
C TYR A 37 -11.37 16.29 0.03
N VAL A 38 -10.40 15.73 -0.68
CA VAL A 38 -10.41 14.38 -1.22
C VAL A 38 -9.76 13.44 -0.20
N HIS A 39 -10.44 12.34 0.10
CA HIS A 39 -9.98 11.33 1.04
C HIS A 39 -9.31 10.20 0.25
N TYR A 40 -8.04 9.96 0.49
CA TYR A 40 -7.32 8.89 -0.16
C TYR A 40 -6.94 7.81 0.84
N TYR A 41 -7.61 6.67 0.73
CA TYR A 41 -7.25 5.49 1.48
C TYR A 41 -5.83 5.03 1.12
N TYR A 42 -5.04 4.68 2.12
CA TYR A 42 -3.73 4.09 1.95
C TYR A 42 -3.55 2.89 2.88
N GLU A 43 -2.73 1.95 2.42
CA GLU A 43 -2.28 0.79 3.19
C GLU A 43 -0.75 0.85 3.27
N VAL A 44 -0.19 0.55 4.44
CA VAL A 44 1.25 0.34 4.62
C VAL A 44 1.46 -1.15 4.71
N GLU A 45 2.00 -1.74 3.65
CA GLU A 45 2.12 -3.18 3.48
C GLU A 45 3.59 -3.60 3.32
N PRO A 46 3.92 -4.88 3.56
CA PRO A 46 5.24 -5.40 3.22
C PRO A 46 5.49 -5.30 1.72
N LEU A 47 6.71 -4.91 1.31
CA LEU A 47 7.13 -4.89 -0.10
C LEU A 47 6.79 -6.20 -0.83
N GLY A 48 6.91 -7.35 -0.15
CA GLY A 48 6.54 -8.64 -0.74
C GLY A 48 5.05 -8.77 -1.07
N VAL A 49 4.17 -8.21 -0.25
CA VAL A 49 2.72 -8.18 -0.52
C VAL A 49 2.44 -7.26 -1.69
N PHE A 50 3.02 -6.05 -1.68
CA PHE A 50 2.87 -5.07 -2.76
C PHE A 50 3.27 -5.66 -4.12
N LEU A 51 4.40 -6.37 -4.18
CA LEU A 51 4.85 -7.06 -5.40
C LEU A 51 3.90 -8.19 -5.82
N ALA A 52 3.32 -8.92 -4.86
CA ALA A 52 2.33 -9.96 -5.15
C ALA A 52 1.02 -9.36 -5.67
N GLU A 53 0.57 -8.22 -5.13
CA GLU A 53 -0.60 -7.50 -5.65
C GLU A 53 -0.38 -7.03 -7.09
N VAL A 54 0.79 -6.45 -7.40
CA VAL A 54 1.18 -6.09 -8.78
C VAL A 54 1.12 -7.29 -9.71
N ALA A 55 1.67 -8.42 -9.28
CA ALA A 55 1.75 -9.62 -10.11
C ALA A 55 0.39 -10.29 -10.33
N THR A 56 -0.51 -10.22 -9.34
CA THR A 56 -1.83 -10.88 -9.38
C THR A 56 -2.95 -9.95 -9.85
N GLY A 57 -2.74 -8.64 -9.83
CA GLY A 57 -3.79 -7.65 -10.08
C GLY A 57 -4.92 -7.68 -9.05
N SER A 58 -4.65 -8.20 -7.84
CA SER A 58 -5.63 -8.37 -6.77
C SER A 58 -5.18 -7.66 -5.50
N ASN A 59 -6.13 -7.20 -4.68
CA ASN A 59 -5.82 -6.61 -3.38
C ASN A 59 -5.77 -7.71 -2.30
N ILE A 60 -4.58 -7.91 -1.74
CA ILE A 60 -4.28 -8.83 -0.67
C ILE A 60 -4.35 -8.03 0.64
N LYS A 61 -5.32 -8.36 1.50
CA LYS A 61 -5.52 -7.66 2.79
C LYS A 61 -4.47 -8.04 3.84
N VAL A 62 -3.20 -7.82 3.55
CA VAL A 62 -2.05 -8.04 4.43
C VAL A 62 -1.24 -6.75 4.50
N PHE A 63 -1.55 -5.94 5.50
CA PHE A 63 -0.89 -4.66 5.75
C PHE A 63 -0.53 -4.52 7.23
N TYR A 64 0.52 -3.75 7.51
CA TYR A 64 0.91 -3.38 8.87
C TYR A 64 -0.04 -2.35 9.47
N THR A 65 -0.46 -1.36 8.67
CA THR A 65 -1.39 -0.31 9.08
C THR A 65 -2.11 0.26 7.86
N SER A 66 -3.28 0.87 8.06
CA SER A 66 -4.03 1.57 7.02
C SER A 66 -4.62 2.86 7.57
N GLY A 67 -4.97 3.78 6.67
CA GLY A 67 -5.51 5.08 7.03
C GLY A 67 -5.96 5.88 5.81
N GLU A 68 -6.21 7.16 6.02
CA GLU A 68 -6.65 8.08 4.97
C GLU A 68 -5.77 9.33 4.96
N ASP A 69 -5.32 9.73 3.76
CA ASP A 69 -4.66 11.00 3.51
C ASP A 69 -5.69 12.01 2.99
N LEU A 70 -5.71 13.22 3.56
CA LEU A 70 -6.56 14.32 3.12
C LEU A 70 -5.78 15.22 2.15
N GLU A 71 -6.26 15.37 0.93
CA GLU A 71 -5.73 16.37 -0.01
C GLU A 71 -6.81 17.37 -0.37
N LYS A 72 -6.48 18.66 -0.29
CA LYS A 72 -7.42 19.73 -0.64
C LYS A 72 -7.58 19.78 -2.16
N ALA A 73 -8.81 19.67 -2.66
CA ALA A 73 -9.08 19.97 -4.05
C ALA A 73 -9.00 21.49 -4.24
N SER A 74 -8.12 21.92 -5.12
CA SER A 74 -7.79 23.34 -5.38
C SER A 74 -9.00 24.20 -5.68
#